data_AF-A0A522W4L3-F1
#
_entry.id   AF-A0A522W4L3-F1
#
_cell.length_a   1.000
_cell.length_b   1.000
_cell.length_c   1.000
_cell.angle_alpha   90.00
_cell.angle_beta   90.00
_cell.angle_gamma   90.00
#
_symmetry.space_group_name_H-M   'P 1'
#
loop_
_entity.id
_entity.type
_entity.pdbx_description
1 polymer ?
#
loop_
_entity_poly.entity_id
_entity_poly.type
_entity_poly.pdbx_seq_one_letter_code
_entity_poly.pdbx_strand_id
1 'polypeptide(L)'
;MVLIQIKEIPKGPAPEWVRKKWVGMLLFSERMPENAKEHDFINGEPIGNRNGFMVEKEYAINCLETFSYEAADWFRKNAPSDMRYLSFAPDEVEVMGPDVDKETLKKQYISLMEELKSNSKDTENKKQSP
;
A
#
# COMPACT_ATOMS: atom_id res chain seq x y z
N MET A 1 2.69 -7.59 -8.70
CA MET A 1 2.24 -6.87 -7.49
C MET A 1 2.59 -7.70 -6.30
N VAL A 2 3.13 -7.06 -5.27
CA VAL A 2 3.57 -7.68 -4.04
C VAL A 2 2.84 -7.01 -2.88
N LEU A 3 2.35 -7.81 -1.93
CA LEU A 3 1.90 -7.30 -0.65
C LEU A 3 3.12 -7.07 0.25
N ILE A 4 3.29 -5.84 0.72
CA ILE A 4 4.35 -5.46 1.65
C ILE A 4 3.77 -5.07 3.00
N GLN A 5 4.50 -5.35 4.06
CA GLN A 5 4.31 -4.75 5.38
C GLN A 5 5.42 -3.73 5.63
N ILE A 6 5.06 -2.52 6.06
CA ILE A 6 6.07 -1.52 6.47
C ILE A 6 6.52 -1.87 7.89
N LYS A 7 7.79 -2.23 8.09
CA LYS A 7 8.33 -2.71 9.38
C LYS A 7 9.21 -1.68 10.09
N GLU A 8 9.78 -0.73 9.36
CA GLU A 8 10.58 0.37 9.91
C GLU A 8 9.98 1.72 9.52
N ILE A 9 10.36 2.78 10.24
CA ILE A 9 9.93 4.15 9.90
C ILE A 9 10.58 4.50 8.55
N PRO A 10 9.80 4.69 7.46
CA PRO A 10 10.38 4.92 6.15
C PRO A 10 11.26 6.17 6.15
N LYS A 11 12.37 6.18 5.42
CA LYS A 11 13.13 7.40 5.16
C LYS A 11 12.33 8.29 4.22
N GLY A 12 12.51 9.59 4.36
CA GLY A 12 11.88 10.55 3.49
C GLY A 12 11.60 11.86 4.20
N PRO A 13 11.02 12.80 3.46
CA PRO A 13 11.07 14.20 3.86
C PRO A 13 9.83 14.62 4.67
N ALA A 14 8.82 13.76 4.79
CA ALA A 14 7.70 13.97 5.71
C ALA A 14 8.17 13.98 7.19
N PRO A 15 7.51 14.74 8.08
CA PRO A 15 7.79 14.71 9.51
C PRO A 15 7.77 13.29 10.07
N GLU A 16 8.63 13.00 11.05
CA GLU A 16 8.75 11.65 11.61
C GLU A 16 7.42 11.11 12.17
N TRP A 17 6.60 11.98 12.78
CA TRP A 17 5.29 11.59 13.31
C TRP A 17 4.34 11.11 12.21
N VAL A 18 4.44 11.67 10.99
CA VAL A 18 3.69 11.20 9.79
C VAL A 18 4.24 9.85 9.37
N ARG A 19 5.57 9.76 9.23
CA ARG A 19 6.24 8.54 8.73
C ARG A 19 6.01 7.33 9.64
N LYS A 20 5.96 7.54 10.96
CA LYS A 20 5.63 6.52 11.96
C LYS A 20 4.26 5.86 11.74
N LYS A 21 3.31 6.55 11.10
CA LYS A 21 1.97 6.01 10.86
C LYS A 21 1.92 4.96 9.76
N TRP A 22 2.96 4.87 8.93
CA TRP A 22 3.09 3.80 7.96
C TRP A 22 3.45 2.46 8.60
N VAL A 23 4.14 2.47 9.75
CA VAL A 23 4.65 1.25 10.39
C VAL A 23 3.49 0.33 10.78
N GLY A 24 3.58 -0.93 10.35
CA GLY A 24 2.58 -1.98 10.53
C GLY A 24 1.55 -2.06 9.40
N MET A 25 1.46 -1.07 8.50
CA MET A 25 0.50 -1.09 7.40
C MET A 25 0.86 -2.15 6.36
N LEU A 26 -0.18 -2.77 5.79
CA LEU A 26 -0.11 -3.68 4.65
C LEU A 26 -0.54 -2.93 3.39
N LEU A 27 0.30 -2.91 2.37
CA LEU A 27 0.06 -2.18 1.13
C LEU A 27 0.35 -3.06 -0.09
N PHE A 28 -0.53 -3.01 -1.09
CA PHE A 28 -0.20 -3.54 -2.41
C PHE A 28 0.80 -2.63 -3.11
N SER A 29 1.84 -3.23 -3.65
CA SER A 29 2.96 -2.52 -4.27
C SER A 29 3.40 -3.17 -5.58
N GLU A 30 4.20 -2.45 -6.34
CA GLU A 30 4.98 -2.95 -7.47
C GLU A 30 6.47 -2.82 -7.14
N ARG A 31 7.32 -3.73 -7.63
CA ARG A 31 8.77 -3.55 -7.52
C ARG A 31 9.19 -2.36 -8.38
N MET A 32 10.09 -1.53 -7.86
CA MET A 32 10.70 -0.48 -8.67
C MET A 32 11.43 -1.12 -9.87
N PRO A 33 11.21 -0.63 -11.10
CA PRO A 33 12.07 -0.95 -12.23
C PRO A 33 13.53 -0.59 -11.93
N GLU A 34 14.50 -1.37 -12.43
CA GLU A 34 15.94 -1.13 -12.19
C GLU A 34 16.42 0.26 -12.65
N ASN A 35 15.73 0.87 -13.62
CA ASN A 35 16.03 2.19 -14.16
C ASN A 35 15.17 3.33 -13.57
N ALA A 36 14.34 3.04 -12.56
CA ALA A 36 13.49 4.06 -11.93
C ALA A 36 14.34 5.09 -11.18
N LYS A 37 14.02 6.37 -11.38
CA LYS A 37 14.64 7.48 -10.66
C LYS A 37 13.79 7.82 -9.44
N GLU A 38 14.37 7.64 -8.26
CA GLU A 38 13.76 8.09 -7.01
C GLU A 38 14.23 9.53 -6.72
N HIS A 39 13.29 10.38 -6.34
CA HIS A 39 13.54 11.77 -5.97
C HIS A 39 12.99 12.03 -4.58
N ASP A 40 13.73 12.78 -3.77
CA ASP A 40 13.19 13.41 -2.58
C ASP A 40 12.19 14.46 -3.02
N PHE A 41 10.95 14.34 -2.57
CA PHE A 41 9.87 15.19 -3.07
C PHE A 41 9.81 16.58 -2.41
N ILE A 42 10.63 16.86 -1.39
CA ILE A 42 10.73 18.19 -0.80
C ILE A 42 11.82 19.02 -1.47
N ASN A 43 12.98 18.44 -1.80
CA ASN A 43 14.10 19.19 -2.40
C ASN A 43 14.42 18.79 -3.86
N GLY A 44 13.81 17.73 -4.39
CA GLY A 44 13.99 17.24 -5.76
C GLY A 44 15.25 16.39 -5.98
N GLU A 45 16.07 16.20 -4.95
CA GLU A 45 17.37 15.53 -5.07
C GLU A 45 17.19 14.04 -5.41
N PRO A 46 18.00 13.49 -6.33
CA PRO A 46 17.96 12.07 -6.64
C PRO A 46 18.48 11.24 -5.47
N ILE A 47 17.67 10.29 -4.99
CA ILE A 47 18.03 9.39 -3.89
C ILE A 47 18.78 8.13 -4.41
N GLY A 48 18.80 7.95 -5.74
CA GLY A 48 19.30 6.74 -6.39
C GLY A 48 18.28 5.60 -6.29
N ASN A 49 18.30 4.67 -7.25
CA ASN A 49 17.38 3.54 -7.21
C ASN A 49 17.77 2.58 -6.08
N ARG A 50 16.92 2.48 -5.05
CA ARG A 50 17.13 1.57 -3.91
C ARG A 50 16.58 0.16 -4.15
N ASN A 51 16.12 -0.16 -5.36
CA ASN A 51 15.39 -1.39 -5.71
C ASN A 51 14.17 -1.62 -4.80
N GLY A 52 13.49 -0.54 -4.43
CA GLY A 52 12.38 -0.53 -3.49
C GLY A 52 11.04 -0.94 -4.09
N PHE A 53 9.99 -0.56 -3.40
CA PHE A 53 8.60 -0.86 -3.73
C PHE A 53 7.84 0.43 -3.96
N MET A 54 7.08 0.49 -5.05
CA MET A 54 6.22 1.61 -5.40
C MET A 54 4.79 1.30 -5.02
N VAL A 55 4.14 2.22 -4.31
CA VAL A 55 2.72 2.18 -3.98
C VAL A 55 2.06 3.38 -4.63
N GLU A 56 0.93 3.19 -5.29
CA GLU A 56 0.18 4.29 -5.89
C GLU A 56 -0.22 5.29 -4.80
N LYS A 57 0.04 6.59 -5.05
CA LYS A 57 -0.02 7.64 -4.03
C LYS A 57 -1.42 7.75 -3.42
N GLU A 58 -2.47 7.82 -4.24
CA GLU A 58 -3.83 8.02 -3.76
C GLU A 58 -4.30 6.80 -2.95
N TYR A 59 -4.01 5.59 -3.43
CA TYR A 59 -4.26 4.35 -2.71
C TYR A 59 -3.56 4.34 -1.34
N ALA A 60 -2.26 4.66 -1.29
CA ALA A 60 -1.50 4.69 -0.04
C ALA A 60 -2.09 5.69 0.97
N ILE A 61 -2.40 6.90 0.52
CA ILE A 61 -2.98 7.96 1.36
C ILE A 61 -4.37 7.56 1.87
N ASN A 62 -5.20 6.94 1.02
CA ASN A 62 -6.52 6.47 1.43
C ASN A 62 -6.42 5.35 2.46
N CYS A 63 -5.47 4.42 2.30
CA CYS A 63 -5.17 3.43 3.34
C CYS A 63 -4.70 4.10 4.64
N LEU A 64 -3.82 5.11 4.55
CA LEU A 64 -3.31 5.83 5.72
C LEU A 64 -4.43 6.57 6.47
N GLU A 65 -5.40 7.13 5.75
CA GLU A 65 -6.54 7.84 6.34
C GLU A 65 -7.38 6.93 7.24
N THR A 66 -7.54 5.66 6.88
CA THR A 66 -8.27 4.69 7.72
C THR A 66 -7.62 4.46 9.09
N PHE A 67 -6.32 4.73 9.20
CA PHE A 67 -5.54 4.56 10.43
C PHE A 67 -5.23 5.89 11.13
N SER A 68 -4.98 6.95 10.37
CA SER A 68 -4.53 8.24 10.87
C SER A 68 -4.88 9.37 9.90
N TYR A 69 -6.08 9.94 10.05
CA TYR A 69 -6.54 11.10 9.27
C TYR A 69 -5.52 12.23 9.18
N GLU A 70 -4.91 12.63 10.31
CA GLU A 70 -3.94 13.74 10.37
C GLU A 70 -2.71 13.51 9.48
N ALA A 71 -2.23 12.27 9.41
CA ALA A 71 -1.06 11.91 8.60
C ALA A 71 -1.42 11.88 7.10
N ALA A 72 -2.61 11.39 6.76
CA ALA A 72 -3.12 11.42 5.40
C ALA A 72 -3.34 12.85 4.90
N ASP A 73 -3.94 13.71 5.73
CA ASP A 73 -4.14 15.14 5.42
C ASP A 73 -2.81 15.87 5.18
N TRP A 74 -1.76 15.54 5.95
CA TRP A 74 -0.42 16.08 5.69
C TRP A 74 0.05 15.74 4.27
N PHE A 75 -0.07 14.49 3.83
CA PHE A 75 0.32 14.10 2.46
C PHE A 75 -0.52 14.80 1.40
N ARG A 76 -1.83 14.92 1.60
CA ARG A 76 -2.71 15.62 0.63
C ARG A 76 -2.33 17.09 0.45
N LYS A 77 -1.81 17.74 1.50
CA LYS A 77 -1.40 19.15 1.47
C LYS A 77 0.02 19.38 0.94
N ASN A 78 0.92 18.43 1.16
CA ASN A 78 2.36 18.65 0.97
C ASN A 78 2.98 17.79 -0.16
N ALA A 79 2.35 16.69 -0.56
CA ALA A 79 2.86 15.88 -1.65
C ALA A 79 2.68 16.61 -2.99
N PRO A 80 3.68 16.59 -3.90
CA PRO A 80 3.53 17.13 -5.24
C PRO A 80 2.31 16.55 -5.96
N SER A 81 1.58 17.41 -6.67
CA SER A 81 0.35 17.01 -7.38
C SER A 81 0.62 16.01 -8.51
N ASP A 82 1.80 16.09 -9.13
CA ASP A 82 2.26 15.23 -10.23
C ASP A 82 2.91 13.92 -9.77
N MET A 83 3.20 13.78 -8.47
CA MET A 83 3.67 12.52 -7.88
C MET A 83 2.60 11.43 -8.03
N ARG A 84 2.97 10.30 -8.62
CA ARG A 84 2.08 9.13 -8.81
C ARG A 84 2.30 8.02 -7.81
N TYR A 85 3.51 7.90 -7.26
CA TYR A 85 3.88 6.80 -6.40
C TYR A 85 4.64 7.30 -5.18
N LEU A 86 4.41 6.62 -4.05
CA LEU A 86 5.30 6.64 -2.90
C LEU A 86 6.22 5.42 -2.99
N SER A 87 7.48 5.60 -2.62
CA SER A 87 8.48 4.53 -2.58
C SER A 87 8.81 4.13 -1.14
N PHE A 88 9.02 2.84 -0.94
CA PHE A 88 9.50 2.25 0.31
C PHE A 88 10.71 1.39 0.02
N ALA A 89 11.79 1.54 0.78
CA ALA A 89 13.03 0.82 0.53
C ALA A 89 12.96 -0.64 1.00
N PRO A 90 13.82 -1.53 0.45
CA PRO A 90 13.81 -2.94 0.82
C PRO A 90 14.09 -3.21 2.30
N ASP A 91 14.91 -2.38 2.94
CA ASP A 91 15.20 -2.45 4.37
C ASP A 91 14.00 -2.01 5.24
N GLU A 92 13.10 -1.18 4.71
CA GLU A 92 11.94 -0.65 5.42
C GLU A 92 10.74 -1.59 5.44
N VAL A 93 10.76 -2.67 4.64
CA VAL A 93 9.60 -3.53 4.41
C VAL A 93 9.86 -5.01 4.60
N GLU A 94 8.77 -5.77 4.80
CA GLU A 94 8.71 -7.21 4.72
C GLU A 94 7.74 -7.61 3.60
N VAL A 95 8.14 -8.58 2.77
CA VAL A 95 7.29 -9.08 1.68
C VAL A 95 6.38 -10.20 2.22
N MET A 96 5.08 -9.96 2.18
CA MET A 96 4.08 -10.83 2.84
C MET A 96 3.45 -11.87 1.91
N GLY A 97 3.82 -11.90 0.63
CA GLY A 97 3.23 -12.81 -0.34
C GLY A 97 3.95 -12.86 -1.68
N PRO A 98 3.54 -13.79 -2.56
CA PRO A 98 4.15 -13.94 -3.88
C PRO A 98 3.90 -12.70 -4.75
N ASP A 99 4.83 -12.45 -5.67
CA ASP A 99 4.62 -11.46 -6.72
C ASP A 99 3.60 -12.00 -7.72
N VAL A 100 2.40 -11.41 -7.71
CA VAL A 100 1.28 -11.80 -8.56
C VAL A 100 0.91 -10.64 -9.47
N ASP A 101 0.67 -10.89 -10.75
CA ASP A 101 0.19 -9.86 -11.65
C ASP A 101 -1.22 -9.36 -11.25
N LYS A 102 -1.60 -8.18 -11.72
CA LYS A 102 -2.89 -7.53 -11.38
C LYS A 102 -4.10 -8.36 -11.79
N GLU A 103 -4.01 -9.08 -12.91
CA GLU A 103 -5.11 -9.90 -13.42
C GLU A 103 -5.32 -11.13 -12.54
N THR A 104 -4.23 -11.77 -12.12
CA THR A 104 -4.25 -12.87 -11.14
C THR A 104 -4.84 -12.41 -9.81
N LEU A 105 -4.42 -11.26 -9.27
CA LEU A 105 -4.99 -10.77 -8.01
C LEU A 105 -6.49 -10.47 -8.14
N LYS A 106 -6.90 -9.85 -9.26
CA LYS A 106 -8.32 -9.56 -9.51
C LYS A 106 -9.15 -10.84 -9.55
N LYS A 107 -8.66 -11.89 -10.22
CA LYS A 107 -9.33 -13.20 -10.25
C LYS A 107 -9.45 -13.82 -8.85
N GLN A 108 -8.38 -13.76 -8.06
CA GLN A 108 -8.40 -14.25 -6.68
C GLN A 108 -9.40 -13.49 -5.80
N TYR A 109 -9.46 -12.16 -5.92
CA TYR A 109 -10.43 -11.33 -5.21
C TYR A 109 -11.87 -11.67 -5.61
N ILE A 110 -12.15 -11.80 -6.90
CA ILE A 110 -13.50 -12.17 -7.38
C ILE A 110 -13.90 -13.53 -6.81
N SER A 111 -13.02 -14.54 -6.90
CA SER A 111 -13.26 -15.89 -6.34
C SER A 111 -13.59 -15.82 -4.84
N LEU A 112 -12.77 -15.11 -4.05
CA LEU A 112 -13.00 -14.95 -2.62
C LEU A 112 -14.34 -14.28 -2.30
N MET A 113 -14.70 -13.24 -3.05
CA MET A 113 -15.97 -12.53 -2.86
C MET A 113 -17.18 -13.39 -3.27
N GLU A 114 -17.05 -14.27 -4.26
CA GLU A 114 -18.08 -15.25 -4.63
C GLU A 114 -18.25 -16.31 -3.53
N GLU A 115 -17.17 -16.83 -2.98
CA GLU A 115 -17.17 -17.78 -1.85
C GLU A 115 -17.82 -17.18 -0.60
N LEU A 116 -17.44 -15.95 -0.22
CA LEU A 116 -18.03 -15.24 0.92
C LEU A 116 -19.54 -15.03 0.75
N LYS A 117 -20.00 -14.70 -0.46
CA LYS A 117 -21.43 -14.58 -0.78
C LYS A 117 -22.15 -15.92 -0.69
N SER A 118 -21.54 -17.01 -1.17
CA SER A 118 -22.13 -18.36 -1.08
C SER A 118 -22.31 -18.78 0.39
N ASN A 119 -21.26 -18.63 1.20
CA ASN A 119 -21.27 -19.02 2.61
C ASN A 119 -22.25 -18.19 3.47
N SER A 120 -22.54 -16.94 3.07
CA SER A 120 -23.55 -16.11 3.75
C SER A 120 -24.99 -16.59 3.53
N LYS A 121 -25.29 -17.22 2.37
CA LYS A 121 -26.63 -17.74 2.07
C LYS A 121 -26.93 -19.05 2.80
N ASP A 122 -25.90 -19.87 3.03
CA ASP A 122 -26.03 -21.14 3.77
C ASP A 122 -26.25 -20.95 5.27
N THR A 123 -25.83 -19.80 5.82
CA THR A 123 -26.03 -19.46 7.24
C THR A 123 -27.41 -18.88 7.53
N GLU A 124 -28.08 -18.25 6.56
CA GLU A 124 -29.47 -17.79 6.68
C GLU A 124 -30.49 -18.94 6.52
N ASN A 125 -30.28 -19.86 5.58
CA ASN A 125 -31.17 -21.01 5.37
C ASN A 125 -31.21 -22.01 6.55
N LYS A 126 -30.16 -22.04 7.39
CA LYS A 126 -30.14 -22.89 8.61
C LYS A 126 -30.87 -22.30 9.81
N LYS A 127 -31.31 -21.04 9.78
CA LYS A 127 -32.12 -20.41 10.85
C LYS A 127 -33.63 -20.49 10.62
N GLN A 128 -34.08 -21.08 9.50
CA GLN A 128 -35.49 -21.17 9.11
C GLN A 128 -36.02 -22.60 8.93
N SER A 129 -35.35 -23.61 9.48
CA SER A 129 -35.95 -24.95 9.64
C SER A 129 -36.50 -25.12 11.07
N PRO A 130 -37.69 -25.72 11.25
CA PRO A 130 -38.57 -25.54 12.42
C PRO A 130 -38.04 -26.11 13.74
#